data_AF-A0A529B5J6-F1
#
_entry.id   AF-A0A529B5J6-F1
#
_cell.length_a   1.000
_cell.length_b   1.000
_cell.length_c   1.000
_cell.angle_alpha   90.00
_cell.angle_beta   90.00
_cell.angle_gamma   90.00
#
_symmetry.space_group_name_H-M   'P 1'
#
loop_
_entity.id
_entity.type
_entity.pdbx_description
1 polymer ?
#
loop_
_entity_poly.entity_id
_entity_poly.type
_entity_poly.pdbx_seq_one_letter_code
_entity_poly.pdbx_strand_id
1 'polypeptide(L)' 'RDYARVDLRIDRSGQPFVLEINSMPGLSMCGTYALAAMTAGHSYSSLINRILDLAHTRSFGIGIP' A
#
# COMPACT_ATOMS: atom_id res chain seq x y z
N ARG A 1 -0.97 7.11 -6.74
CA ARG A 1 0.09 6.85 -7.75
C ARG A 1 1.11 5.85 -7.21
N ASP A 2 1.61 6.07 -5.99
CA ASP A 2 2.69 5.24 -5.44
C ASP A 2 2.12 4.10 -4.58
N TYR A 3 1.14 4.41 -3.73
CA TYR A 3 0.41 3.44 -2.90
C TYR A 3 -0.97 3.98 -2.50
N ALA A 4 -1.85 3.07 -2.08
CA ALA A 4 -3.17 3.35 -1.49
C ALA A 4 -3.69 2.11 -0.77
N ARG A 5 -4.69 2.28 0.10
CA ARG A 5 -5.53 1.19 0.60
C ARG A 5 -6.90 1.27 -0.07
N VAL A 6 -7.40 0.15 -0.59
CA VAL A 6 -8.74 0.07 -1.18
C VAL A 6 -9.60 -0.79 -0.29
N ASP A 7 -10.66 -0.21 0.25
CA ASP A 7 -11.57 -0.90 1.15
C ASP A 7 -12.75 -1.43 0.33
N LEU A 8 -12.95 -2.75 0.37
CA LEU A 8 -13.95 -3.46 -0.44
C LEU A 8 -15.04 -4.06 0.45
N ARG A 9 -16.28 -4.09 -0.06
CA ARG A 9 -17.35 -4.94 0.46
C ARG A 9 -17.72 -5.96 -0.61
N ILE A 10 -17.80 -7.23 -0.22
CA ILE A 10 -18.24 -8.31 -1.10
C ILE A 10 -19.67 -8.66 -0.72
N ASP A 11 -20.58 -8.68 -1.69
CA ASP A 11 -21.97 -9.07 -1.44
C ASP A 11 -22.14 -10.60 -1.39
N ARG A 12 -23.38 -11.07 -1.21
CA ARG A 12 -23.70 -12.51 -1.09
C ARG A 12 -23.47 -13.29 -2.40
N SER A 13 -23.40 -12.61 -3.54
CA SER A 13 -23.10 -13.21 -4.84
C SER A 13 -21.59 -13.26 -5.13
N GLY A 14 -20.76 -12.71 -4.25
CA GLY A 14 -19.32 -12.62 -4.44
C GLY A 14 -18.89 -11.38 -5.22
N GLN A 15 -19.81 -10.45 -5.54
CA GLN A 15 -19.47 -9.23 -6.27
C GLN A 15 -18.77 -8.22 -5.32
N PRO A 16 -17.54 -7.77 -5.63
CA PRO A 16 -16.87 -6.73 -4.87
C PRO A 16 -17.39 -5.33 -5.23
N PHE A 17 -17.47 -4.47 -4.22
CA PHE A 17 -17.82 -3.05 -4.31
C PHE A 17 -16.75 -2.22 -3.60
N VAL A 18 -16.26 -1.18 -4.26
CA VAL A 18 -15.32 -0.22 -3.65
C VAL A 18 -16.08 0.70 -2.70
N LEU A 19 -15.67 0.75 -1.44
CA LEU A 19 -16.22 1.66 -0.44
C LEU A 19 -15.40 2.94 -0.33
N GLU A 20 -14.07 2.79 -0.28
CA GLU A 20 -13.12 3.89 -0.10
C GLU A 20 -11.81 3.57 -0.82
N ILE A 21 -11.15 4.61 -1.32
CA ILE A 21 -9.76 4.58 -1.73
C ILE A 21 -9.00 5.56 -0.85
N ASN A 22 -8.27 5.05 0.14
CA ASN A 22 -7.46 5.86 1.03
C ASN A 22 -6.08 6.08 0.40
N SER A 23 -5.81 7.31 -0.04
CA SER A 23 -4.54 7.68 -0.67
C SER A 23 -3.37 7.84 0.30
N MET A 24 -3.62 7.84 1.61
CA MET A 24 -2.61 7.97 2.66
C MET A 24 -2.97 7.06 3.85
N PRO A 25 -2.94 5.74 3.66
CA PRO A 25 -3.23 4.81 4.74
C PRO A 25 -2.18 4.94 5.85
N GLY A 26 -2.59 4.73 7.09
CA GLY A 26 -1.67 4.74 8.23
C GLY A 26 -0.55 3.71 8.06
N LEU A 27 0.70 4.16 8.22
CA LEU A 27 1.90 3.34 8.06
C LEU A 27 2.45 2.81 9.39
N SER A 28 1.68 2.86 10.48
CA SER A 28 2.10 2.23 11.74
C SER A 28 2.45 0.75 11.49
N MET A 29 3.52 0.27 12.11
CA MET A 29 3.96 -1.13 11.98
C MET A 29 2.86 -2.12 12.38
N CYS A 30 2.01 -1.76 13.36
CA CYS A 30 0.87 -2.57 13.78
C CYS A 30 -0.43 -2.20 13.05
N GLY A 31 -0.38 -1.33 12.04
CA GLY A 31 -1.53 -0.88 11.27
C GLY A 31 -1.95 -1.88 10.19
N THR A 32 -3.18 -1.76 9.70
CA THR A 32 -3.75 -2.71 8.71
C THR A 32 -2.99 -2.74 7.38
N TYR A 33 -2.45 -1.60 6.95
CA TYR A 33 -1.69 -1.52 5.71
C TYR A 33 -0.34 -2.27 5.80
N ALA A 34 0.40 -2.03 6.89
CA ALA A 34 1.64 -2.74 7.17
C ALA A 34 1.40 -4.24 7.37
N LEU A 35 0.36 -4.61 8.13
CA LEU A 35 0.00 -6.00 8.35
C LEU A 35 -0.32 -6.71 7.02
N ALA A 36 -1.12 -6.11 6.14
CA ALA A 36 -1.44 -6.70 4.83
C ALA A 36 -0.19 -6.92 3.97
N ALA A 37 0.73 -5.95 3.92
CA ALA A 37 2.00 -6.10 3.20
C ALA A 37 2.88 -7.21 3.81
N MET A 38 2.92 -7.31 5.14
CA MET A 38 3.65 -8.37 5.83
C MET A 38 3.06 -9.75 5.59
N THR A 39 1.74 -9.88 5.59
CA THR A 39 1.06 -11.11 5.17
C THR A 39 1.35 -11.48 3.71
N ALA A 40 1.58 -10.48 2.85
CA ALA A 40 2.00 -10.69 1.46
C ALA A 40 3.51 -10.99 1.29
N GLY A 41 4.28 -11.12 2.38
CA GLY A 41 5.68 -11.50 2.36
C GLY A 41 6.69 -10.35 2.39
N HIS A 42 6.24 -9.11 2.55
CA HIS A 42 7.16 -7.97 2.74
C HIS A 42 7.59 -7.84 4.21
N SER A 43 8.85 -7.48 4.47
CA SER A 43 9.18 -6.90 5.77
C SER A 43 8.61 -5.47 5.86
N TYR A 44 8.37 -4.98 7.08
CA TYR A 44 7.99 -3.57 7.28
C TYR A 44 9.01 -2.61 6.65
N SER A 45 10.31 -2.89 6.79
CA SER A 45 11.38 -2.09 6.16
C SER A 45 11.32 -2.13 4.63
N SER A 46 11.04 -3.30 4.02
CA SER A 46 10.88 -3.43 2.57
C SER A 46 9.70 -2.63 2.05
N LEU A 47 8.57 -2.62 2.77
CA LEU A 47 7.41 -1.80 2.42
C LEU A 47 7.77 -0.31 2.41
N ILE A 48 8.40 0.20 3.47
CA ILE A 48 8.75 1.62 3.59
C ILE A 48 9.77 2.01 2.51
N ASN A 49 10.82 1.21 2.32
CA ASN A 49 11.81 1.48 1.28
C ASN A 49 11.19 1.48 -0.11
N ARG A 50 10.24 0.57 -0.38
CA ARG A 50 9.54 0.56 -1.66
C ARG A 50 8.75 1.84 -1.91
N ILE A 51 8.10 2.40 -0.90
CA ILE A 51 7.39 3.69 -1.00
C ILE A 51 8.39 4.82 -1.32
N LEU A 52 9.55 4.82 -0.65
CA LEU A 52 10.62 5.80 -0.87
C LEU A 52 11.21 5.69 -2.28
N ASP A 53 11.50 4.47 -2.76
CA ASP A 53 12.04 4.22 -4.10
C ASP A 53 11.11 4.75 -5.20
N LEU A 54 9.81 4.48 -5.06
CA LEU A 54 8.78 4.96 -5.99
C LEU A 54 8.70 6.48 -5.97
N ALA A 55 8.71 7.10 -4.79
CA ALA A 55 8.69 8.55 -4.63
C ALA A 55 9.95 9.22 -5.23
N HIS A 56 11.14 8.64 -4.99
CA HIS A 56 12.40 9.11 -5.55
C HIS A 56 12.38 9.02 -7.09
N THR A 57 12.06 7.84 -7.63
CA THR A 57 11.98 7.63 -9.08
C THR A 57 11.01 8.60 -9.75
N ARG A 58 9.86 8.84 -9.13
CA ARG A 58 8.88 9.81 -9.63
C ARG A 58 9.40 11.25 -9.62
N SER A 59 10.22 11.61 -8.63
CA SER A 59 10.65 12.99 -8.41
C SER A 59 11.91 13.35 -9.19
N PHE A 60 12.81 12.38 -9.40
CA PHE A 60 14.12 12.60 -10.02
C PHE A 60 14.31 11.85 -11.35
N GLY A 61 13.37 10.97 -11.73
CA GLY A 61 13.45 10.19 -12.97
C GLY A 61 14.46 9.04 -12.95
N ILE A 62 15.13 8.82 -11.81
CA ILE A 62 16.14 7.77 -11.62
C ILE A 62 15.91 7.02 -10.30
N GLY A 63 16.34 5.77 -10.24
CA GLY A 63 16.29 4.96 -9.02
C GLY A 63 17.25 5.46 -7.93
N ILE A 64 16.99 5.07 -6.69
CA ILE A 64 17.96 5.25 -5.59
C ILE A 64 19.15 4.30 -5.88
N PRO A 65 20.41 4.79 -5.80
CA PRO A 65 21.60 3.96 -5.99
C PRO A 65 21.69 2.76 -5.04
#